data_AF-A0A108GLM4-F1
#
_entry.id   AF-A0A108GLM4-F1
#
_cell.length_a   1.000
_cell.length_b   1.000
_cell.length_c   1.000
_cell.angle_alpha   90.00
_cell.angle_beta   90.00
_cell.angle_gamma   90.00
#
_symmetry.space_group_name_H-M   'P 1'
#
loop_
_entity.id
_entity.type
_entity.pdbx_description
1 polymer ?
#
loop_
_entity_poly.entity_id
_entity_poly.type
_entity_poly.pdbx_seq_one_letter_code
_entity_poly.pdbx_strand_id
1 'polypeptide(L)'
;MTIQKITPFLWYSAEAEEAAAFYAGIFPDSRVTRVTSVQGAGGTKVVEFVMFGQPFIAMSHERTESFNHAISLMVNCNDQAELDRYWSALLEGGGSTDGCGWLRDRFGVSWQIVPGDLIAMMADPDPVKAARVAGAMMQMTKFDCAALKAAYAGTTD
;
A
#
# COMPACT_ATOMS: atom_id res chain seq x y z
N MET A 1 -1.70 18.16 -14.87
CA MET A 1 -1.00 16.90 -14.51
C MET A 1 0.41 17.26 -14.15
N THR A 2 0.83 17.02 -12.91
CA THR A 2 2.24 17.18 -12.52
C THR A 2 3.04 16.08 -13.24
N ILE A 3 3.98 16.48 -14.09
CA ILE A 3 4.87 15.53 -14.77
C ILE A 3 5.85 15.00 -13.72
N GLN A 4 5.70 13.73 -13.36
CA GLN A 4 6.63 13.03 -12.47
C GLN A 4 7.85 12.56 -13.28
N LYS A 5 9.06 12.81 -12.78
CA LYS A 5 10.32 12.37 -13.43
C LYS A 5 10.64 10.90 -13.16
N ILE A 6 10.12 10.34 -12.07
CA ILE A 6 10.27 8.95 -11.66
C ILE A 6 8.86 8.37 -11.55
N THR A 7 8.65 7.21 -12.14
CA THR A 7 7.37 6.51 -12.12
C THR A 7 7.60 5.10 -11.60
N PRO A 8 6.91 4.66 -10.53
CA PRO A 8 6.97 3.27 -10.11
C PRO A 8 6.49 2.36 -11.24
N PHE A 9 7.25 1.30 -11.49
CA PHE A 9 6.98 0.35 -12.54
C PHE A 9 6.81 -1.03 -11.92
N LEU A 10 5.60 -1.59 -12.01
CA LEU A 10 5.23 -2.86 -11.40
C LEU A 10 5.21 -3.98 -12.45
N TRP A 11 5.91 -5.08 -12.19
CA TRP A 11 6.02 -6.19 -13.13
C TRP A 11 5.27 -7.41 -12.63
N TYR A 12 4.25 -7.82 -13.37
CA TYR A 12 3.40 -8.98 -13.11
C TYR A 12 3.67 -10.10 -14.13
N SER A 13 3.35 -11.33 -13.76
CA SER A 13 3.38 -12.49 -14.67
C SER A 13 2.37 -12.35 -15.80
N ALA A 14 1.11 -12.08 -15.47
CA ALA A 14 0.02 -11.96 -16.43
C ALA A 14 -0.98 -10.84 -16.08
N GLU A 15 -1.01 -10.39 -14.83
CA GLU A 15 -2.17 -9.72 -14.21
C GLU A 15 -2.08 -8.19 -14.14
N ALA A 16 -1.19 -7.53 -14.89
CA ALA A 16 -0.97 -6.08 -14.76
C ALA A 16 -2.23 -5.22 -14.96
N GLU A 17 -3.06 -5.57 -15.95
CA GLU A 17 -4.31 -4.85 -16.22
C GLU A 17 -5.35 -5.08 -15.13
N GLU A 18 -5.43 -6.31 -14.62
CA GLU A 18 -6.33 -6.68 -13.53
C GLU A 18 -5.92 -5.98 -12.23
N ALA A 19 -4.63 -5.97 -11.90
CA ALA A 19 -4.10 -5.29 -10.73
C ALA A 19 -4.36 -3.79 -10.79
N ALA A 20 -4.08 -3.14 -11.93
CA ALA A 20 -4.35 -1.72 -12.11
C ALA A 20 -5.85 -1.38 -11.96
N ALA A 21 -6.73 -2.21 -12.52
CA ALA A 21 -8.18 -2.06 -12.37
C ALA A 21 -8.64 -2.28 -10.92
N PHE A 22 -8.08 -3.27 -10.24
CA PHE A 22 -8.34 -3.55 -8.82
C PHE A 22 -7.98 -2.35 -7.95
N TYR A 23 -6.76 -1.81 -8.07
CA TYR A 23 -6.35 -0.65 -7.29
C TYR A 23 -7.20 0.60 -7.59
N ALA A 24 -7.54 0.82 -8.87
CA ALA A 24 -8.42 1.91 -9.27
C ALA A 24 -9.84 1.79 -8.68
N GLY A 25 -10.31 0.57 -8.41
CA GLY A 25 -11.59 0.32 -7.75
C GLY A 25 -11.56 0.52 -6.23
N ILE A 26 -10.39 0.44 -5.60
CA ILE A 26 -10.22 0.57 -4.15
C ILE A 26 -10.02 2.03 -3.74
N PHE A 27 -9.12 2.72 -4.44
CA PHE A 27 -8.62 4.01 -3.99
C PHE A 27 -9.32 5.19 -4.68
N PRO A 28 -9.62 6.29 -3.95
CA PRO A 28 -10.14 7.50 -4.57
C PRO A 28 -9.09 8.14 -5.50
N ASP A 29 -9.54 9.00 -6.41
CA ASP A 29 -8.70 9.65 -7.45
C ASP A 29 -7.75 8.68 -8.16
N SER A 30 -8.28 7.49 -8.47
CA SER A 30 -7.54 6.40 -9.09
C SER A 30 -8.27 5.90 -10.32
N ARG A 31 -7.53 5.57 -11.38
CA ARG A 31 -8.07 5.12 -12.67
C ARG A 31 -6.99 4.50 -13.55
N VAL A 32 -7.37 3.55 -14.38
CA VAL A 32 -6.55 3.14 -15.54
C VAL A 32 -6.62 4.26 -16.58
N THR A 33 -5.46 4.70 -17.08
CA THR A 33 -5.37 5.79 -18.06
C THR A 33 -5.11 5.27 -19.47
N ARG A 34 -4.29 4.22 -19.62
CA ARG A 34 -3.99 3.63 -20.92
C ARG A 34 -3.59 2.15 -20.78
N VAL A 35 -4.04 1.33 -21.72
CA VAL A 35 -3.57 -0.05 -21.89
C VAL A 35 -2.98 -0.17 -23.30
N THR A 36 -1.74 -0.62 -23.41
CA THR A 36 -1.01 -0.75 -24.68
C THR A 36 -0.51 -2.19 -24.83
N SER A 37 -0.96 -2.87 -25.89
CA SER A 37 -0.40 -4.17 -26.26
C SER A 37 0.93 -3.99 -26.99
N VAL A 38 1.97 -4.68 -26.55
CA VAL A 38 3.30 -4.63 -27.16
C VAL A 38 3.36 -5.61 -28.34
N GLN A 39 3.44 -5.07 -29.55
CA GLN A 39 3.49 -5.86 -30.78
C GLN A 39 4.75 -6.74 -30.81
N GLY A 40 4.61 -8.01 -31.18
CA GLY A 40 5.72 -8.96 -31.27
C GLY A 40 6.23 -9.52 -29.93
N ALA A 41 5.63 -9.16 -28.79
CA ALA A 41 6.08 -9.57 -27.45
C ALA A 41 5.12 -10.56 -26.76
N GLY A 42 4.57 -11.53 -27.50
CA GLY A 42 3.89 -12.68 -26.89
C GLY A 42 2.69 -12.36 -25.99
N GLY A 43 1.94 -11.28 -26.25
CA GLY A 43 0.78 -10.89 -25.45
C GLY A 43 1.08 -9.95 -24.28
N THR A 44 2.33 -9.47 -24.16
CA THR A 44 2.70 -8.44 -23.18
C THR A 44 1.84 -7.18 -23.34
N LYS A 45 1.35 -6.69 -22.19
CA LYS A 45 0.64 -5.41 -22.07
C LYS A 45 1.38 -4.49 -21.12
N VAL A 46 1.42 -3.22 -21.47
CA VAL A 46 1.84 -2.12 -20.60
C VAL A 46 0.60 -1.32 -20.23
N VAL A 47 0.42 -1.08 -18.94
CA VAL A 47 -0.75 -0.44 -18.36
C VAL A 47 -0.29 0.80 -17.61
N GLU A 48 -0.78 1.96 -18.00
CA GLU A 48 -0.64 3.18 -17.23
C GLU A 48 -1.90 3.40 -16.41
N PHE A 49 -1.70 3.75 -15.15
CA PHE A 49 -2.78 4.02 -14.22
C PHE A 49 -2.35 5.05 -13.19
N VAL A 50 -3.33 5.55 -12.46
CA VAL A 50 -3.18 6.54 -11.40
C VAL A 50 -3.72 5.95 -10.12
N MET A 51 -2.99 6.11 -9.02
CA MET A 51 -3.45 5.84 -7.65
C MET A 51 -3.28 7.09 -6.80
N PHE A 52 -4.35 7.57 -6.15
CA PHE A 52 -4.33 8.81 -5.37
C PHE A 52 -3.70 10.00 -6.13
N GLY A 53 -4.01 10.16 -7.42
CA GLY A 53 -3.42 11.20 -8.26
C GLY A 53 -1.95 10.98 -8.70
N GLN A 54 -1.27 9.94 -8.21
CA GLN A 54 0.10 9.58 -8.59
C GLN A 54 0.12 8.59 -9.76
N PRO A 55 0.94 8.82 -10.81
CA PRO A 55 1.08 7.90 -11.94
C PRO A 55 1.90 6.65 -11.58
N PHE A 56 1.46 5.52 -12.12
CA PHE A 56 2.13 4.21 -12.08
C PHE A 56 2.11 3.58 -13.47
N ILE A 57 3.09 2.70 -13.72
CA ILE A 57 3.08 1.82 -14.88
C ILE A 57 3.13 0.37 -14.40
N ALA A 58 2.39 -0.50 -15.06
CA ALA A 58 2.45 -1.94 -14.84
C ALA A 58 2.70 -2.67 -16.16
N MET A 59 3.34 -3.84 -16.11
CA MET A 59 3.57 -4.68 -17.27
C MET A 59 3.33 -6.15 -16.94
N SER A 60 2.69 -6.86 -17.88
CA SER A 60 2.58 -8.33 -17.84
C SER A 60 3.62 -8.94 -18.77
N HIS A 61 4.57 -9.69 -18.22
CA HIS A 61 5.49 -10.52 -18.99
C HIS A 61 5.98 -11.65 -18.10
N GLU A 62 6.19 -12.84 -18.68
CA GLU A 62 6.60 -14.04 -17.95
C GLU A 62 7.82 -13.73 -17.07
N ARG A 63 7.60 -13.67 -15.76
CA ARG A 63 8.60 -13.27 -14.77
C ARG A 63 9.00 -14.50 -13.96
N THR A 64 10.29 -14.60 -13.63
CA THR A 64 10.84 -15.68 -12.81
C THR A 64 10.98 -15.32 -11.32
N GLU A 65 10.70 -14.07 -10.94
CA GLU A 65 10.80 -13.58 -9.57
C GLU A 65 9.49 -12.96 -9.09
N SER A 66 9.15 -13.16 -7.83
CA SER A 66 7.96 -12.58 -7.20
C SER A 66 8.25 -11.20 -6.60
N PHE A 67 7.19 -10.45 -6.28
CA PHE A 67 7.33 -9.30 -5.37
C PHE A 67 7.81 -9.76 -3.99
N ASN A 68 8.49 -8.86 -3.28
CA ASN A 68 8.97 -9.06 -1.93
C ASN A 68 8.86 -7.74 -1.13
N HIS A 69 9.35 -7.73 0.11
CA HIS A 69 9.23 -6.57 1.01
C HIS A 69 10.22 -5.44 0.77
N ALA A 70 11.17 -5.59 -0.17
CA ALA A 70 12.21 -4.58 -0.39
C ALA A 70 11.63 -3.24 -0.88
N ILE A 71 10.48 -3.29 -1.57
CA ILE A 71 9.70 -2.11 -1.95
C ILE A 71 8.26 -2.35 -1.50
N SER A 72 7.66 -1.35 -0.86
CA SER A 72 6.25 -1.35 -0.48
C SER A 72 5.59 -0.02 -0.83
N LEU A 73 4.27 -0.06 -0.96
CA LEU A 73 3.43 1.12 -1.16
C LEU A 73 2.74 1.45 0.16
N MET A 74 3.05 2.62 0.71
CA MET A 74 2.48 3.07 1.98
C MET A 74 1.31 4.02 1.74
N VAL A 75 0.18 3.74 2.40
CA VAL A 75 -1.04 4.57 2.37
C VAL A 75 -1.27 5.14 3.76
N ASN A 76 -1.19 6.47 3.87
CA ASN A 76 -1.54 7.21 5.08
C ASN A 76 -3.05 7.39 5.15
N CYS A 77 -3.67 6.84 6.19
CA CYS A 77 -5.11 6.92 6.41
C CYS A 77 -5.43 7.99 7.45
N ASN A 78 -6.50 8.76 7.20
CA ASN A 78 -6.92 9.84 8.07
C ASN A 78 -7.60 9.35 9.35
N ASP A 79 -8.30 8.21 9.26
CA ASP A 79 -9.04 7.61 10.37
C ASP A 79 -9.09 6.07 10.28
N GLN A 80 -9.71 5.45 11.29
CA GLN A 80 -9.86 3.99 11.37
C GLN A 80 -10.74 3.44 10.24
N ALA A 81 -11.78 4.16 9.82
CA ALA A 81 -12.71 3.68 8.80
C ALA A 81 -12.03 3.59 7.42
N GLU A 82 -11.21 4.59 7.10
CA GLU A 82 -10.37 4.58 5.90
C GLU A 82 -9.33 3.45 5.95
N LEU A 83 -8.65 3.30 7.09
CA LEU A 83 -7.69 2.22 7.30
C LEU A 83 -8.34 0.85 7.10
N ASP A 84 -9.48 0.62 7.75
CA ASP A 84 -10.22 -0.64 7.67
C ASP A 84 -10.69 -0.93 6.25
N ARG A 85 -11.18 0.09 5.53
CA ARG A 85 -11.61 -0.05 4.14
C ARG A 85 -10.47 -0.53 3.25
N TYR A 86 -9.32 0.13 3.28
CA TYR A 86 -8.20 -0.23 2.41
C TYR A 86 -7.56 -1.55 2.83
N TRP A 87 -7.42 -1.78 4.14
CA TRP A 87 -6.90 -3.02 4.69
C TRP A 87 -7.73 -4.22 4.21
N SER A 88 -9.04 -4.18 4.40
CA SER A 88 -9.92 -5.26 3.99
C SER A 88 -9.91 -5.45 2.48
N ALA A 89 -10.01 -4.38 1.70
CA ALA A 89 -10.05 -4.46 0.25
C ALA A 89 -8.78 -5.09 -0.34
N LEU A 90 -7.59 -4.74 0.15
CA LEU A 90 -6.32 -5.30 -0.35
C LEU A 90 -6.11 -6.78 0.03
N LEU A 91 -6.81 -7.27 1.06
CA LEU A 91 -6.78 -8.69 1.43
C LEU A 91 -7.75 -9.54 0.60
N GLU A 92 -8.70 -8.92 -0.11
CA GLU A 92 -9.67 -9.65 -0.92
C GLU A 92 -9.00 -10.47 -2.03
N GLY A 93 -9.51 -11.68 -2.26
CA GLY A 93 -9.00 -12.56 -3.31
C GLY A 93 -7.67 -13.24 -3.00
N GLY A 94 -7.26 -13.30 -1.73
CA GLY A 94 -6.11 -14.11 -1.28
C GLY A 94 -4.90 -13.31 -0.81
N GLY A 95 -5.08 -12.05 -0.40
CA GLY A 95 -4.00 -11.31 0.27
C GLY A 95 -3.63 -11.91 1.63
N SER A 96 -2.45 -11.57 2.13
CA SER A 96 -1.91 -12.05 3.40
C SER A 96 -1.46 -10.90 4.28
N THR A 97 -1.70 -10.98 5.58
CA THR A 97 -1.25 -9.97 6.54
C THR A 97 0.15 -10.25 7.07
N ASP A 98 0.83 -9.20 7.48
CA ASP A 98 2.08 -9.25 8.23
C ASP A 98 1.98 -8.28 9.43
N GLY A 99 3.01 -8.21 10.27
CA GLY A 99 3.04 -7.33 11.43
C GLY A 99 3.11 -5.84 11.09
N CYS A 100 2.75 -5.00 12.04
CA CYS A 100 2.98 -3.55 12.01
C CYS A 100 2.36 -2.82 10.81
N GLY A 101 1.13 -3.18 10.43
CA GLY A 101 0.39 -2.52 9.35
C GLY A 101 0.78 -2.98 7.95
N TRP A 102 1.59 -4.04 7.83
CA TRP A 102 1.99 -4.61 6.56
C TRP A 102 1.00 -5.66 6.05
N LEU A 103 0.82 -5.71 4.74
CA LEU A 103 0.12 -6.79 4.06
C LEU A 103 0.70 -7.00 2.66
N ARG A 104 0.38 -8.14 2.05
CA ARG A 104 0.58 -8.40 0.62
C ARG A 104 -0.78 -8.64 -0.02
N ASP A 105 -1.03 -8.01 -1.15
CA ASP A 105 -2.27 -8.25 -1.91
C ASP A 105 -2.21 -9.59 -2.67
N ARG A 106 -3.29 -9.96 -3.35
CA ARG A 106 -3.38 -11.20 -4.13
C ARG A 106 -2.40 -11.29 -5.31
N PHE A 107 -1.80 -10.16 -5.71
CA PHE A 107 -0.77 -10.10 -6.74
C PHE A 107 0.65 -10.12 -6.16
N GLY A 108 0.78 -10.15 -4.82
CA GLY A 108 2.03 -10.20 -4.09
C GLY A 108 2.67 -8.84 -3.78
N VAL A 109 2.07 -7.72 -4.20
CA VAL A 109 2.63 -6.39 -3.92
C VAL A 109 2.56 -6.12 -2.42
N SER A 110 3.66 -5.61 -1.85
CA SER A 110 3.73 -5.27 -0.42
C SER A 110 3.14 -3.89 -0.16
N TRP A 111 2.25 -3.80 0.83
CA TRP A 111 1.57 -2.58 1.24
C TRP A 111 1.77 -2.30 2.72
N GLN A 112 1.75 -1.02 3.08
CA GLN A 112 1.69 -0.55 4.46
C GLN A 112 0.48 0.38 4.62
N ILE A 113 -0.53 -0.03 5.38
CA ILE A 113 -1.73 0.77 5.61
C ILE A 113 -1.65 1.32 7.04
N VAL A 114 -1.34 2.61 7.15
CA VAL A 114 -0.91 3.22 8.40
C VAL A 114 -1.74 4.46 8.76
N PRO A 115 -1.96 4.76 10.05
CA PRO A 115 -2.50 6.05 10.44
C PRO A 115 -1.54 7.18 10.05
N GLY A 116 -2.07 8.28 9.51
CA GLY A 116 -1.24 9.42 9.06
C GLY A 116 -0.35 10.03 10.15
N ASP A 117 -0.74 9.89 11.40
CA ASP A 117 0.01 10.41 12.56
C ASP A 117 1.11 9.44 13.04
N LEU A 118 1.15 8.18 12.58
CA LEU A 118 2.02 7.14 13.15
C LEU A 118 3.50 7.52 13.10
N ILE A 119 4.00 7.91 11.92
CA ILE A 119 5.42 8.25 11.74
C ILE A 119 5.81 9.45 12.59
N ALA A 120 4.94 10.46 12.68
CA ALA A 120 5.18 11.64 13.50
C ALA A 120 5.23 11.28 15.00
N MET A 121 4.31 10.44 15.48
CA MET A 121 4.31 9.97 16.86
C MET A 121 5.55 9.12 17.21
N MET A 122 6.04 8.30 16.28
CA MET A 122 7.26 7.51 16.47
C MET A 122 8.54 8.35 16.42
N ALA A 123 8.52 9.46 15.68
CA ALA A 123 9.64 10.38 15.55
C ALA A 123 9.60 11.53 16.58
N ASP A 124 8.73 11.44 17.60
CA ASP A 124 8.60 12.50 18.59
C ASP A 124 9.92 12.72 19.36
N PRO A 125 10.31 13.99 19.64
CA PRO A 125 11.52 14.28 20.39
C PRO A 125 11.50 13.76 21.84
N ASP A 126 10.32 13.51 22.42
CA ASP A 126 10.18 12.84 23.71
C ASP A 126 10.33 11.32 23.53
N PRO A 127 11.47 10.73 23.94
CA PRO A 127 11.73 9.31 23.72
C PRO A 127 10.77 8.41 24.49
N VAL A 128 10.13 8.91 25.55
CA VAL A 128 9.19 8.14 26.36
C VAL A 128 7.85 8.00 25.63
N LYS A 129 7.39 9.05 24.95
CA LYS A 129 6.20 8.98 24.06
C LYS A 129 6.47 8.07 22.87
N ALA A 130 7.56 8.30 22.16
CA ALA A 130 7.94 7.51 20.99
C ALA A 130 8.08 6.02 21.33
N ALA A 131 8.70 5.68 22.47
CA ALA A 131 8.83 4.31 22.93
C ALA A 131 7.49 3.63 23.23
N ARG A 132 6.52 4.33 23.83
CA ARG A 132 5.17 3.76 24.06
C ARG A 132 4.46 3.43 22.75
N VAL A 133 4.54 4.33 21.77
CA VAL A 133 3.93 4.11 20.45
C VAL A 133 4.61 2.95 19.74
N ALA A 134 5.94 2.90 19.73
CA ALA A 134 6.69 1.78 19.16
C ALA A 134 6.32 0.45 19.85
N GLY A 135 6.21 0.44 21.19
CA GLY A 135 5.77 -0.71 21.97
C GLY A 135 4.39 -1.21 21.57
N ALA A 136 3.41 -0.32 21.47
CA ALA A 136 2.06 -0.65 21.03
C ALA A 136 2.02 -1.14 19.58
N MET A 137 2.72 -0.44 18.68
CA MET A 137 2.81 -0.77 17.25
C MET A 137 3.30 -2.21 17.03
N MET A 138 4.34 -2.63 17.75
CA MET A 138 4.93 -3.97 17.62
C MET A 138 3.98 -5.12 18.00
N GLN A 139 2.89 -4.83 18.74
CA GLN A 139 1.89 -5.83 19.11
C GLN A 139 0.73 -5.92 18.10
N MET A 140 0.72 -5.06 17.08
CA MET A 140 -0.39 -4.95 16.13
C MET A 140 -0.04 -5.55 14.77
N THR A 141 -0.97 -6.31 14.21
CA THR A 141 -0.96 -6.70 12.78
C THR A 141 -1.63 -5.60 11.96
N LYS A 142 -2.93 -5.38 12.17
CA LYS A 142 -3.66 -4.20 11.70
C LYS A 142 -3.65 -3.14 12.80
N PHE A 143 -3.43 -1.88 12.45
CA PHE A 143 -3.39 -0.81 13.43
C PHE A 143 -4.76 -0.40 13.96
N ASP A 144 -4.79 -0.13 15.26
CA ASP A 144 -5.86 0.59 15.94
C ASP A 144 -5.38 2.04 16.20
N CYS A 145 -6.00 2.97 15.47
CA CYS A 145 -5.71 4.40 15.55
C CYS A 145 -5.88 4.97 16.97
N ALA A 146 -6.91 4.52 17.70
CA ALA A 146 -7.21 5.02 19.03
C ALA A 146 -6.19 4.50 20.05
N ALA A 147 -5.87 3.21 20.00
CA ALA A 147 -4.87 2.59 20.87
C ALA A 147 -3.47 3.20 20.67
N LEU A 148 -3.07 3.48 19.43
CA LEU A 148 -1.81 4.18 19.15
C LEU A 148 -1.79 5.60 19.71
N LYS A 149 -2.89 6.35 19.58
CA LYS A 149 -3.04 7.70 20.14
C LYS A 149 -3.06 7.68 21.68
N ALA A 150 -3.69 6.68 22.29
CA ALA A 150 -3.70 6.48 23.74
C ALA A 150 -2.29 6.14 24.27
N ALA A 151 -1.56 5.24 23.59
CA ALA A 151 -0.18 4.93 23.89
C ALA A 151 0.71 6.19 23.79
N TYR A 152 0.50 7.01 22.77
CA TYR A 152 1.20 8.28 22.61
C TYR A 152 0.90 9.26 23.76
N ALA A 153 -0.37 9.47 24.10
CA ALA A 153 -0.81 10.33 25.20
C ALA A 153 -0.34 9.84 26.58
N GLY A 154 -0.02 8.55 26.72
CA GLY A 154 0.33 7.94 28.02
C GLY A 154 -0.91 7.64 28.88
N THR A 155 -2.09 7.60 28.27
CA THR A 155 -3.34 7.20 28.90
C THR A 155 -3.53 5.71 28.62
N THR A 156 -2.90 4.85 29.40
CA THR A 156 -3.31 3.44 29.47
C THR A 156 -4.50 3.34 30.40
N ASP A 157 -5.55 2.63 29.97
CA ASP A 157 -6.58 2.10 30.88
C ASP A 157 -5.96 1.19 31.96
#